data_AF-A0A455AZJ6-F1
#
_entry.id   AF-A0A455AZJ6-F1
#
_cell.length_a   1.000
_cell.length_b   1.000
_cell.length_c   1.000
_cell.angle_alpha   90.00
_cell.angle_beta   90.00
_cell.angle_gamma   90.00
#
_symmetry.space_group_name_H-M   'P 1'
#
loop_
_entity.id
_entity.type
_entity.pdbx_description
1 polymer ?
#
loop_
_entity_poly.entity_id
_entity_poly.type
_entity_poly.pdbx_seq_one_letter_code
_entity_poly.pdbx_strand_id
1 'polypeptide(L)'
;MGSEGWCLLVCLALSGAADAVESQWRAVDVILDCFLMGEGGHHGGFASRENMVKALLVLKQVPVPDDGSLEGLTDFQGGILAEDDPLITFEASVNLIQIPQAEALLHADCSGKEVTCEISRYFLQARPKATAETAAWFITNVLVSGEGPSISMVMKTLGDARNGAVLHPMLKLPLSPQGTVRTEVEFQVTTQTPSLNLLLGSSASLHCGFSVAPGLGITSVEWRLQHKGSGQLVYLWTTGQGQARREGATLEPQQLLMAGDASLTLPSLTLKDEGAYVCQITTSLYRAQQIIRLDVQAAPKVRLSLASEALPPTLVCSVTGYYPLDVTVTWIREELGGAPAPVSGASYSSLRQSMAGTYSISSSLTAEPGSVGATYTCQVTHVSLEEPLGANTWVAPPGMGVPSFPHLHTWAHGSCPLALFCFPQPRLLLSQGDSLQRSHPTSSETLLPPEFWGTRHCRELETKAEQFLVLPSRSLAQREGQTRQSGKMTEGGLQAC
;
A
#
# COMPACT_ATOMS: atom_id res chain seq x y z
N MET A 1 1.44 -13.70 67.44
CA MET A 1 0.28 -14.26 68.16
C MET A 1 -0.89 -14.09 67.19
N GLY A 2 -1.24 -15.04 66.31
CA GLY A 2 -1.70 -16.42 66.59
C GLY A 2 -3.22 -16.36 66.82
N SER A 3 -4.13 -17.07 66.13
CA SER A 3 -4.09 -18.35 65.37
C SER A 3 -4.95 -18.27 64.07
N GLU A 4 -4.55 -18.83 62.93
CA GLU A 4 -4.90 -20.17 62.38
C GLU A 4 -6.40 -20.53 62.21
N GLY A 5 -6.76 -21.11 61.05
CA GLY A 5 -8.06 -21.75 60.80
C GLY A 5 -8.46 -21.82 59.30
N TRP A 6 -8.39 -22.99 58.67
CA TRP A 6 -8.70 -23.21 57.25
C TRP A 6 -10.20 -23.18 56.90
N CYS A 7 -10.52 -22.86 55.63
CA CYS A 7 -11.48 -23.67 54.86
C CYS A 7 -11.19 -23.57 53.34
N LEU A 8 -11.37 -24.68 52.61
CA LEU A 8 -10.95 -24.87 51.21
C LEU A 8 -12.14 -24.85 50.23
N LEU A 9 -11.83 -24.47 48.98
CA LEU A 9 -12.40 -24.96 47.71
C LEU A 9 -13.93 -25.17 47.57
N VAL A 10 -14.55 -24.35 46.71
CA VAL A 10 -15.43 -24.87 45.64
C VAL A 10 -15.12 -24.11 44.35
N CYS A 11 -14.86 -24.85 43.26
CA CYS A 11 -14.64 -24.30 41.93
C CYS A 11 -15.97 -24.00 41.22
N LEU A 12 -15.97 -23.04 40.28
CA LEU A 12 -16.66 -23.22 39.01
C LEU A 12 -16.01 -22.33 37.95
N ALA A 13 -15.38 -22.99 36.96
CA ALA A 13 -14.74 -22.32 35.85
C ALA A 13 -15.77 -21.95 34.77
N LEU A 14 -15.67 -20.73 34.26
CA LEU A 14 -16.17 -20.36 32.93
C LEU A 14 -15.00 -19.75 32.16
N SER A 15 -14.00 -20.59 31.87
CA SER A 15 -13.02 -20.31 30.84
C SER A 15 -13.73 -20.40 29.48
N GLY A 16 -14.18 -19.26 28.96
CA GLY A 16 -14.35 -19.11 27.52
C GLY A 16 -12.97 -19.22 26.87
N ALA A 17 -12.58 -20.44 26.50
CA ALA A 17 -11.43 -20.66 25.65
C ALA A 17 -11.78 -20.10 24.26
N ALA A 18 -11.43 -18.83 24.04
CA ALA A 18 -11.00 -18.45 22.71
C ALA A 18 -9.66 -19.14 22.50
N ASP A 19 -9.58 -20.03 21.49
CA ASP A 19 -8.32 -20.62 21.07
C ASP A 19 -7.40 -19.51 20.57
N ALA A 20 -6.57 -19.00 21.47
CA ALA A 20 -5.33 -18.37 21.09
C ALA A 20 -4.47 -19.51 20.54
N VAL A 21 -4.46 -19.64 19.21
CA VAL A 21 -3.45 -20.44 18.51
C VAL A 21 -2.11 -19.80 18.85
N GLU A 22 -1.43 -20.38 19.84
CA GLU A 22 -0.08 -20.01 20.23
C GLU A 22 0.83 -20.39 19.07
N SER A 23 1.14 -19.40 18.22
CA SER A 23 1.88 -19.62 16.98
C SER A 23 3.25 -20.20 17.30
N GLN A 24 3.41 -21.49 17.04
CA GLN A 24 4.63 -22.21 17.34
C GLN A 24 5.72 -21.70 16.40
N TRP A 25 6.80 -21.13 16.93
CA TRP A 25 7.88 -20.59 16.10
C TRP A 25 8.83 -21.70 15.68
N ARG A 26 9.16 -21.76 14.39
CA ARG A 26 10.11 -22.72 13.81
C ARG A 26 11.26 -21.97 13.15
N ALA A 27 12.48 -22.49 13.35
CA ALA A 27 13.67 -21.98 12.69
C ALA A 27 13.80 -22.61 11.30
N VAL A 28 13.98 -21.78 10.27
CA VAL A 28 14.07 -22.17 8.86
C VAL A 28 15.28 -21.47 8.22
N ASP A 29 15.94 -22.14 7.27
CA ASP A 29 16.95 -21.51 6.42
C ASP A 29 16.28 -20.85 5.21
N VAL A 30 16.52 -19.55 4.98
CA VAL A 30 16.03 -18.82 3.79
C VAL A 30 17.17 -18.68 2.78
N ILE A 31 16.94 -19.10 1.54
CA ILE A 31 17.92 -19.03 0.45
C ILE A 31 17.50 -17.91 -0.51
N LEU A 32 18.43 -17.02 -0.85
CA LEU A 32 18.19 -15.88 -1.75
C LEU A 32 19.26 -15.82 -2.84
N ASP A 33 18.84 -15.78 -4.10
CA ASP A 33 19.69 -15.47 -5.24
C ASP A 33 20.03 -13.98 -5.26
N CYS A 34 21.32 -13.67 -5.10
CA CYS A 34 21.81 -12.32 -4.91
C CYS A 34 22.88 -11.94 -5.95
N PHE A 35 23.12 -10.65 -6.07
CA PHE A 35 24.23 -10.12 -6.84
C PHE A 35 25.20 -9.35 -5.95
N LEU A 36 26.45 -9.81 -5.90
CA LEU A 36 27.54 -9.06 -5.29
C LEU A 36 28.00 -7.96 -6.25
N MET A 37 27.87 -6.70 -5.82
CA MET A 37 28.33 -5.54 -6.56
C MET A 37 29.86 -5.41 -6.43
N GLY A 38 30.59 -5.56 -7.54
CA GLY A 38 32.06 -5.49 -7.56
C GLY A 38 32.60 -4.10 -7.22
N GLU A 39 33.81 -4.05 -6.63
CA GLU A 39 34.52 -2.78 -6.39
C GLU A 39 34.88 -2.11 -7.73
N GLY A 40 34.06 -1.14 -8.14
CA GLY A 40 34.34 -0.26 -9.26
C GLY A 40 35.65 0.49 -9.04
N GLY A 41 36.67 0.15 -9.82
CA GLY A 41 37.94 0.86 -9.79
C GLY A 41 37.77 2.33 -10.19
N HIS A 42 38.08 3.23 -9.25
CA HIS A 42 38.09 4.70 -9.33
C HIS A 42 36.76 5.44 -9.10
N HIS A 43 36.77 6.24 -8.03
CA HIS A 43 36.05 7.49 -7.79
C HIS A 43 34.60 7.64 -8.33
N GLY A 44 33.63 7.21 -7.53
CA GLY A 44 32.34 7.91 -7.40
C GLY A 44 31.39 7.88 -8.60
N GLY A 45 31.65 7.03 -9.59
CA GLY A 45 30.68 6.71 -10.64
C GLY A 45 29.63 5.72 -10.15
N PHE A 46 28.38 5.89 -10.60
CA PHE A 46 27.33 4.89 -10.41
C PHE A 46 27.77 3.56 -11.03
N ALA A 47 27.69 2.46 -10.28
CA ALA A 47 28.08 1.14 -10.76
C ALA A 47 27.17 0.71 -11.94
N SER A 48 27.77 0.30 -13.06
CA SER A 48 27.02 -0.34 -14.13
C SER A 48 26.67 -1.78 -13.75
N ARG A 49 25.56 -2.28 -14.30
CA ARG A 49 25.07 -3.66 -14.14
C ARG A 49 26.05 -4.74 -14.67
N GLU A 50 27.16 -4.34 -15.27
CA GLU A 50 28.18 -5.22 -15.86
C GLU A 50 29.22 -5.73 -14.83
N ASN A 51 29.32 -5.10 -13.65
CA ASN A 51 30.24 -5.51 -12.57
C ASN A 51 29.56 -6.34 -11.45
N MET A 52 28.41 -6.93 -11.73
CA MET A 52 27.65 -7.75 -10.76
C MET A 52 28.04 -9.22 -10.87
N VAL A 53 28.45 -9.82 -9.75
CA VAL A 53 28.83 -11.24 -9.65
C VAL A 53 27.69 -12.00 -8.99
N LYS A 54 27.26 -13.13 -9.55
CA LYS A 54 26.27 -14.01 -8.89
C LYS A 54 26.79 -14.46 -7.52
N ALA A 55 25.95 -14.35 -6.50
CA ALA A 55 26.22 -14.80 -5.14
C ALA A 55 24.95 -15.40 -4.53
N LEU A 56 25.11 -16.35 -3.62
CA LEU A 56 24.00 -16.93 -2.85
C LEU A 56 24.04 -16.38 -1.42
N LEU A 57 22.89 -15.97 -0.88
CA LEU A 57 22.75 -15.62 0.54
C LEU A 57 21.86 -16.66 1.22
N VAL A 58 22.40 -17.33 2.23
CA VAL A 58 21.66 -18.26 3.09
C VAL A 58 21.52 -17.61 4.46
N LEU A 59 20.31 -17.17 4.80
CA LEU A 59 19.96 -16.71 6.14
C LEU A 59 19.69 -17.95 7.00
N LYS A 60 20.53 -18.20 8.00
CA LYS A 60 20.46 -19.37 8.88
C LYS A 60 19.56 -19.12 10.08
N GLN A 61 18.71 -20.09 10.41
CA GLN A 61 17.86 -20.11 11.62
C GLN A 61 16.88 -18.94 11.72
N VAL A 62 16.26 -18.53 10.62
CA VAL A 62 15.25 -17.46 10.62
C VAL A 62 13.99 -17.96 11.37
N PRO A 63 13.53 -17.27 12.43
CA PRO A 63 12.35 -17.67 13.17
C PRO A 63 11.09 -17.25 12.41
N VAL A 64 10.21 -18.20 12.11
CA VAL A 64 8.96 -18.01 11.37
C VAL A 64 7.79 -18.67 12.13
N PRO A 65 6.58 -18.07 12.13
CA PRO A 65 5.38 -18.74 12.65
C PRO A 65 5.07 -20.02 11.86
N ASP A 66 4.89 -21.15 12.54
CA ASP A 66 4.47 -22.41 11.93
C ASP A 66 2.94 -22.45 11.79
N ASP A 67 2.46 -22.33 10.56
CA ASP A 67 1.05 -22.44 10.17
C ASP A 67 0.69 -23.86 9.67
N GLY A 68 1.62 -24.81 9.75
CA GLY A 68 1.49 -26.16 9.21
C GLY A 68 1.96 -26.32 7.75
N SER A 69 2.35 -25.24 7.05
CA SER A 69 2.94 -25.33 5.70
C SER A 69 4.43 -25.71 5.71
N LEU A 70 5.10 -25.69 6.88
CA LEU A 70 6.54 -25.90 7.03
C LEU A 70 6.97 -27.39 6.98
N GLU A 71 6.07 -28.32 6.65
CA GLU A 71 6.38 -29.74 6.42
C GLU A 71 7.04 -29.98 5.05
N GLY A 72 8.35 -29.76 4.98
CA GLY A 72 9.16 -30.09 3.80
C GLY A 72 10.49 -29.34 3.69
N LEU A 73 10.60 -28.22 4.41
CA LEU A 73 11.80 -27.38 4.43
C LEU A 73 12.96 -28.12 5.11
N THR A 74 13.89 -28.61 4.29
CA THR A 74 15.16 -29.23 4.74
C THR A 74 16.21 -28.16 5.00
N ASP A 75 16.95 -28.27 6.10
CA ASP A 75 18.13 -27.44 6.38
C ASP A 75 19.07 -27.38 5.16
N PHE A 76 19.70 -26.23 4.89
CA PHE A 76 20.63 -26.10 3.77
C PHE A 76 21.82 -27.04 3.96
N GLN A 77 21.80 -28.16 3.25
CA GLN A 77 22.93 -29.07 3.10
C GLN A 77 23.86 -28.50 2.03
N GLY A 78 25.03 -28.02 2.46
CA GLY A 78 26.07 -27.50 1.58
C GLY A 78 26.60 -28.58 0.63
N GLY A 79 25.90 -28.78 -0.48
CA GLY A 79 26.30 -29.65 -1.56
C GLY A 79 27.46 -29.04 -2.35
N ILE A 80 28.30 -29.91 -2.91
CA ILE A 80 29.30 -29.53 -3.89
C ILE A 80 28.53 -29.07 -5.13
N LEU A 81 28.43 -27.75 -5.34
CA LEU A 81 27.72 -27.16 -6.47
C LEU A 81 28.30 -27.67 -7.80
N ALA A 82 27.43 -27.87 -8.78
CA ALA A 82 27.82 -28.18 -10.15
C ALA A 82 28.67 -27.04 -10.74
N GLU A 83 29.48 -27.33 -11.78
CA GLU A 83 30.48 -26.42 -12.35
C GLU A 83 29.94 -25.08 -12.92
N ASP A 84 28.62 -24.84 -12.94
CA ASP A 84 27.95 -23.66 -13.51
C ASP A 84 27.21 -22.76 -12.47
N ASP A 85 27.30 -23.05 -11.16
CA ASP A 85 26.53 -22.36 -10.09
C ASP A 85 27.40 -21.43 -9.19
N PRO A 86 26.83 -20.58 -8.28
CA PRO A 86 27.41 -19.27 -7.96
C PRO A 86 28.80 -19.30 -7.31
N LEU A 87 29.67 -18.37 -7.74
CA LEU A 87 31.06 -18.27 -7.27
C LEU A 87 31.21 -17.99 -5.76
N ILE A 88 30.18 -17.48 -5.09
CA ILE A 88 30.26 -16.97 -3.72
C ILE A 88 28.98 -17.28 -2.95
N THR A 89 29.09 -17.99 -1.83
CA THR A 89 27.96 -18.25 -0.91
C THR A 89 28.23 -17.60 0.46
N PHE A 90 27.32 -16.74 0.89
CA PHE A 90 27.29 -16.15 2.23
C PHE A 90 26.34 -16.93 3.14
N GLU A 91 26.82 -17.32 4.31
CA GLU A 91 26.05 -18.02 5.35
C GLU A 91 25.87 -17.05 6.54
N ALA A 92 24.71 -16.42 6.64
CA ALA A 92 24.44 -15.34 7.58
C ALA A 92 23.57 -15.82 8.75
N SER A 93 24.13 -15.81 9.97
CA SER A 93 23.39 -16.02 11.23
C SER A 93 22.50 -14.82 11.54
N VAL A 94 21.21 -15.03 11.80
CA VAL A 94 20.29 -13.95 12.23
C VAL A 94 20.05 -13.90 13.74
N ASN A 95 20.76 -14.74 14.53
CA ASN A 95 20.49 -14.98 15.95
C ASN A 95 20.53 -13.74 16.88
N LEU A 96 21.10 -12.62 16.44
CA LEU A 96 21.19 -11.37 17.21
C LEU A 96 20.05 -10.38 16.95
N ILE A 97 19.23 -10.61 15.92
CA ILE A 97 18.18 -9.69 15.45
C ILE A 97 16.90 -10.46 15.08
N GLN A 98 15.81 -9.74 14.88
CA GLN A 98 14.61 -10.31 14.26
C GLN A 98 14.43 -9.69 12.87
N ILE A 99 14.10 -10.53 11.89
CA ILE A 99 13.66 -10.09 10.56
C ILE A 99 12.13 -10.13 10.60
N PRO A 100 11.44 -8.98 10.69
CA PRO A 100 9.98 -8.98 10.60
C PRO A 100 9.53 -9.35 9.19
N GLN A 101 8.40 -10.03 9.09
CA GLN A 101 7.84 -10.55 7.83
C GLN A 101 8.74 -11.55 7.10
N ALA A 102 9.49 -12.38 7.85
CA ALA A 102 10.31 -13.45 7.28
C ALA A 102 9.49 -14.46 6.46
N GLU A 103 8.23 -14.70 6.82
CA GLU A 103 7.26 -15.49 6.06
C GLU A 103 7.06 -14.97 4.63
N ALA A 104 7.12 -13.64 4.41
CA ALA A 104 6.98 -13.04 3.09
C ALA A 104 8.18 -13.31 2.16
N LEU A 105 9.33 -13.69 2.72
CA LEU A 105 10.49 -14.15 1.95
C LEU A 105 10.34 -15.63 1.56
N LEU A 106 9.88 -16.48 2.49
CA LEU A 106 9.68 -17.92 2.23
C LEU A 106 8.61 -18.20 1.19
N HIS A 107 7.47 -17.50 1.26
CA HIS A 107 6.34 -17.70 0.36
C HIS A 107 6.40 -16.85 -0.92
N ALA A 108 7.52 -16.17 -1.20
CA ALA A 108 7.65 -15.30 -2.36
C ALA A 108 7.44 -16.06 -3.68
N ASP A 109 8.14 -17.19 -3.85
CA ASP A 109 8.03 -18.05 -5.04
C ASP A 109 6.62 -18.64 -5.21
N CYS A 110 6.03 -19.16 -4.11
CA CYS A 110 4.66 -19.66 -4.11
C CYS A 110 3.63 -18.58 -4.48
N SER A 111 3.90 -17.32 -4.10
CA SER A 111 3.07 -16.15 -4.40
C SER A 111 3.32 -15.56 -5.80
N GLY A 112 4.29 -16.10 -6.56
CA GLY A 112 4.72 -15.52 -7.83
C GLY A 112 5.35 -14.13 -7.71
N LYS A 113 5.89 -13.78 -6.54
CA LYS A 113 6.57 -12.49 -6.28
C LYS A 113 8.05 -12.61 -6.62
N GLU A 114 8.55 -11.73 -7.49
CA GLU A 114 9.99 -11.63 -7.77
C GLU A 114 10.73 -10.99 -6.58
N VAL A 115 11.77 -11.66 -6.09
CA VAL A 115 12.67 -11.15 -5.04
C VAL A 115 13.95 -10.66 -5.68
N THR A 116 14.34 -9.43 -5.35
CA THR A 116 15.62 -8.85 -5.77
C THR A 116 16.55 -8.72 -4.59
N CYS A 117 17.79 -9.19 -4.74
CA CYS A 117 18.81 -9.15 -3.69
C CYS A 117 20.15 -8.62 -4.22
N GLU A 118 20.67 -7.58 -3.56
CA GLU A 118 21.97 -6.98 -3.88
C GLU A 118 22.87 -6.95 -2.64
N ILE A 119 24.07 -7.52 -2.75
CA ILE A 119 25.10 -7.49 -1.70
C ILE A 119 26.19 -6.48 -2.11
N SER A 120 26.61 -5.62 -1.20
CA SER A 120 27.71 -4.69 -1.42
C SER A 120 28.64 -4.62 -0.20
N ARG A 121 29.88 -4.18 -0.41
CA ARG A 121 30.86 -4.04 0.67
C ARG A 121 30.53 -2.84 1.53
N TYR A 122 30.42 -3.05 2.85
CA TYR A 122 30.11 -2.00 3.80
C TYR A 122 31.39 -1.43 4.44
N PHE A 123 31.47 -0.12 4.55
CA PHE A 123 32.60 0.59 5.15
C PHE A 123 32.13 1.36 6.39
N LEU A 124 32.68 1.02 7.55
CA LEU A 124 32.37 1.67 8.83
C LEU A 124 32.69 3.17 8.81
N GLN A 125 31.83 3.98 9.43
CA GLN A 125 32.03 5.44 9.53
C GLN A 125 33.19 5.81 10.46
N ALA A 126 33.41 5.03 11.51
CA ALA A 126 34.55 5.16 12.41
C ALA A 126 35.34 3.85 12.40
N ARG A 127 36.65 3.91 12.09
CA ARG A 127 37.53 2.76 12.29
C ARG A 127 37.64 2.45 13.79
N PRO A 128 37.44 1.20 14.23
CA PRO A 128 37.81 0.77 15.57
C PRO A 128 39.28 1.11 15.86
N LYS A 129 39.57 1.51 17.11
CA LYS A 129 40.95 1.78 17.54
C LYS A 129 41.73 0.47 17.60
N ALA A 130 42.46 0.18 16.52
CA ALA A 130 43.63 -0.71 16.46
C ALA A 130 43.59 -1.95 17.39
N THR A 131 42.56 -2.77 17.25
CA THR A 131 42.65 -4.21 17.50
C THR A 131 42.77 -4.94 16.16
N ALA A 132 43.36 -6.14 16.16
CA ALA A 132 43.69 -6.88 14.94
C ALA A 132 42.49 -7.60 14.30
N GLU A 133 41.33 -6.94 14.20
CA GLU A 133 40.16 -7.50 13.52
C GLU A 133 40.37 -7.49 12.00
N THR A 134 40.59 -8.67 11.43
CA THR A 134 40.57 -8.92 9.97
C THR A 134 39.15 -9.04 9.40
N ALA A 135 38.13 -8.59 10.16
CA ALA A 135 36.74 -8.68 9.77
C ALA A 135 36.42 -7.73 8.59
N ALA A 136 35.52 -8.16 7.73
CA ALA A 136 34.88 -7.32 6.73
C ALA A 136 33.38 -7.20 7.03
N TRP A 137 32.79 -6.13 6.53
CA TRP A 137 31.36 -5.86 6.62
C TRP A 137 30.76 -5.81 5.22
N PHE A 138 29.51 -6.27 5.13
CA PHE A 138 28.69 -6.23 3.93
C PHE A 138 27.32 -5.66 4.27
N ILE A 139 26.67 -5.02 3.31
CA ILE A 139 25.26 -4.66 3.41
C ILE A 139 24.52 -5.34 2.27
N THR A 140 23.41 -6.00 2.60
CA THR A 140 22.53 -6.65 1.63
C THR A 140 21.18 -5.96 1.64
N ASN A 141 20.68 -5.64 0.45
CA ASN A 141 19.38 -5.03 0.23
C ASN A 141 18.49 -6.08 -0.43
N VAL A 142 17.36 -6.39 0.19
CA VAL A 142 16.35 -7.33 -0.31
C VAL A 142 15.06 -6.55 -0.56
N LEU A 143 14.45 -6.74 -1.72
CA LEU A 143 13.17 -6.13 -2.09
C LEU A 143 12.28 -7.21 -2.72
N VAL A 144 11.15 -7.47 -2.07
CA VAL A 144 10.09 -8.35 -2.58
C VAL A 144 9.10 -7.51 -3.39
N SER A 145 8.79 -7.93 -4.61
CA SER A 145 7.93 -7.17 -5.53
C SER A 145 6.46 -7.09 -5.08
N GLY A 146 5.82 -5.96 -5.39
CA GLY A 146 4.43 -5.67 -5.01
C GLY A 146 4.31 -5.17 -3.57
N GLU A 147 3.30 -5.65 -2.85
CA GLU A 147 3.14 -5.46 -1.40
C GLU A 147 4.07 -6.39 -0.62
N GLY A 148 5.36 -6.30 -0.89
CA GLY A 148 6.40 -7.09 -0.23
C GLY A 148 7.28 -6.20 0.66
N PRO A 149 7.92 -6.77 1.70
CA PRO A 149 8.86 -6.01 2.50
C PRO A 149 10.10 -5.63 1.68
N SER A 150 10.75 -4.55 2.09
CA SER A 150 12.10 -4.20 1.64
C SER A 150 13.00 -3.98 2.84
N ILE A 151 14.12 -4.70 2.85
CA ILE A 151 14.94 -4.99 4.03
C ILE A 151 16.40 -4.71 3.68
N SER A 152 17.08 -3.90 4.48
CA SER A 152 18.52 -3.63 4.39
C SER A 152 19.22 -4.19 5.63
N MET A 153 20.13 -5.16 5.46
CA MET A 153 20.82 -5.88 6.54
C MET A 153 22.34 -5.70 6.47
N VAL A 154 22.97 -5.36 7.59
CA VAL A 154 24.43 -5.25 7.72
C VAL A 154 24.98 -6.52 8.39
N MET A 155 25.95 -7.13 7.71
CA MET A 155 26.55 -8.42 8.06
C MET A 155 28.04 -8.26 8.37
N LYS A 156 28.51 -8.77 9.50
CA LYS A 156 29.94 -8.86 9.86
C LYS A 156 30.46 -10.27 9.57
N THR A 157 31.66 -10.41 9.00
CA THR A 157 32.28 -11.73 8.79
C THR A 157 32.73 -12.37 10.09
N LEU A 158 32.39 -13.64 10.29
CA LEU A 158 32.83 -14.46 11.41
C LEU A 158 34.13 -15.20 11.03
N GLY A 159 35.27 -14.70 11.50
CA GLY A 159 36.55 -15.36 11.27
C GLY A 159 37.75 -14.72 11.92
N ASP A 160 38.24 -15.32 13.00
CA ASP A 160 39.66 -15.21 13.34
C ASP A 160 40.48 -15.89 12.23
N ALA A 161 41.47 -15.18 11.69
CA ALA A 161 42.46 -15.76 10.78
C ALA A 161 43.43 -16.69 11.54
N ARG A 162 42.92 -17.82 12.07
CA ARG A 162 43.76 -18.91 12.57
C ARG A 162 44.63 -19.39 11.41
N ASN A 163 45.95 -19.47 11.66
CA ASN A 163 46.96 -19.86 10.67
C ASN A 163 46.57 -21.17 9.96
N GLY A 164 46.08 -21.07 8.71
CA GLY A 164 45.63 -22.22 7.91
C GLY A 164 44.24 -22.09 7.27
N ALA A 165 43.45 -21.05 7.55
CA ALA A 165 42.16 -20.86 6.86
C ALA A 165 42.33 -20.62 5.34
N VAL A 166 41.54 -21.32 4.52
CA VAL A 166 41.51 -21.10 3.07
C VAL A 166 40.83 -19.76 2.79
N LEU A 167 41.47 -18.91 1.98
CA LEU A 167 40.92 -17.61 1.60
C LEU A 167 40.16 -17.69 0.28
N HIS A 168 38.98 -17.07 0.22
CA HIS A 168 38.18 -16.94 -1.00
C HIS A 168 39.00 -16.26 -2.11
N PRO A 169 39.02 -16.79 -3.35
CA PRO A 169 39.91 -16.31 -4.41
C PRO A 169 39.70 -14.84 -4.77
N MET A 170 38.45 -14.37 -4.87
CA MET A 170 38.13 -12.96 -5.10
C MET A 170 38.18 -12.12 -3.81
N LEU A 171 37.30 -12.40 -2.83
CA LEU A 171 37.12 -11.60 -1.62
C LEU A 171 38.31 -11.55 -0.65
N LYS A 172 39.24 -12.53 -0.71
CA LYS A 172 40.35 -12.71 0.25
C LYS A 172 39.91 -12.86 1.72
N LEU A 173 38.71 -13.39 1.94
CA LEU A 173 38.13 -13.66 3.26
C LEU A 173 38.25 -15.15 3.63
N PRO A 174 38.35 -15.49 4.93
CA PRO A 174 38.39 -16.88 5.37
C PRO A 174 37.08 -17.61 5.03
N LEU A 175 37.21 -18.81 4.47
CA LEU A 175 36.11 -19.70 4.16
C LEU A 175 35.88 -20.74 5.26
N SER A 176 34.63 -21.17 5.39
CA SER A 176 34.24 -22.33 6.19
C SER A 176 34.78 -23.63 5.58
N PRO A 177 34.77 -24.75 6.33
CA PRO A 177 35.04 -26.08 5.78
C PRO A 177 34.10 -26.49 4.62
N GLN A 178 32.96 -25.80 4.45
CA GLN A 178 31.98 -26.01 3.38
C GLN A 178 32.19 -25.05 2.19
N GLY A 179 33.22 -24.19 2.23
CA GLY A 179 33.49 -23.20 1.17
C GLY A 179 32.66 -21.92 1.27
N THR A 180 31.85 -21.76 2.33
CA THR A 180 30.98 -20.58 2.55
C THR A 180 31.69 -19.44 3.28
N VAL A 181 31.31 -18.19 3.01
CA VAL A 181 31.71 -17.01 3.80
C VAL A 181 30.73 -16.89 4.96
N ARG A 182 31.17 -17.18 6.19
CA ARG A 182 30.30 -17.10 7.38
C ARG A 182 30.17 -15.65 7.85
N THR A 183 28.95 -15.20 8.08
CA THR A 183 28.63 -13.87 8.57
C THR A 183 27.58 -13.91 9.67
N GLU A 184 27.44 -12.79 10.39
CA GLU A 184 26.40 -12.57 11.39
C GLU A 184 25.71 -11.23 11.11
N VAL A 185 24.38 -11.21 11.14
CA VAL A 185 23.59 -10.00 10.94
C VAL A 185 23.54 -9.22 12.25
N GLU A 186 24.22 -8.07 12.29
CA GLU A 186 24.28 -7.23 13.50
C GLU A 186 23.25 -6.08 13.48
N PHE A 187 22.65 -5.78 12.33
CA PHE A 187 21.74 -4.66 12.17
C PHE A 187 20.84 -4.83 10.94
N GLN A 188 19.55 -4.56 11.07
CA GLN A 188 18.60 -4.51 9.96
C GLN A 188 17.71 -3.25 10.03
N VAL A 189 17.29 -2.75 8.86
CA VAL A 189 16.25 -1.72 8.69
C VAL A 189 15.26 -2.22 7.63
N THR A 190 13.96 -2.07 7.86
CA THR A 190 12.90 -2.67 7.04
C THR A 190 11.69 -1.76 6.86
N THR A 191 11.06 -1.83 5.68
CA THR A 191 9.73 -1.28 5.44
C THR A 191 8.77 -2.36 4.94
N GLN A 192 7.56 -2.39 5.50
CA GLN A 192 6.47 -3.25 5.03
C GLN A 192 5.72 -2.60 3.84
N THR A 193 5.88 -1.29 3.64
CA THR A 193 5.13 -0.50 2.66
C THR A 193 6.09 0.32 1.78
N PRO A 194 6.85 -0.31 0.86
CA PRO A 194 7.82 0.37 0.01
C PRO A 194 7.18 1.38 -0.96
N SER A 195 5.88 1.26 -1.24
CA SER A 195 5.08 2.22 -2.00
C SER A 195 3.70 2.42 -1.39
N LEU A 196 3.24 3.67 -1.31
CA LEU A 196 1.94 4.06 -0.76
C LEU A 196 1.24 5.04 -1.71
N ASN A 197 -0.03 4.76 -2.00
CA ASN A 197 -0.93 5.64 -2.76
C ASN A 197 -1.97 6.23 -1.82
N LEU A 198 -1.93 7.54 -1.54
CA LEU A 198 -2.79 8.17 -0.54
C LEU A 198 -3.49 9.43 -1.07
N LEU A 199 -4.68 9.71 -0.53
CA LEU A 199 -5.50 10.84 -0.96
C LEU A 199 -4.99 12.17 -0.38
N LEU A 200 -5.09 13.24 -1.19
CA LEU A 200 -4.79 14.60 -0.79
C LEU A 200 -5.59 14.99 0.46
N GLY A 201 -4.89 15.43 1.51
CA GLY A 201 -5.47 15.78 2.80
C GLY A 201 -5.68 14.62 3.78
N SER A 202 -5.38 13.37 3.41
CA SER A 202 -5.34 12.26 4.38
C SER A 202 -4.11 12.36 5.29
N SER A 203 -3.97 11.44 6.23
CA SER A 203 -2.72 11.19 6.94
C SER A 203 -1.98 10.00 6.30
N ALA A 204 -0.64 10.02 6.31
CA ALA A 204 0.20 8.88 5.99
C ALA A 204 0.86 8.32 7.25
N SER A 205 1.12 7.01 7.25
CA SER A 205 2.10 6.36 8.13
C SER A 205 3.11 5.63 7.25
N LEU A 206 4.37 6.06 7.31
CA LEU A 206 5.47 5.49 6.53
C LEU A 206 6.22 4.50 7.42
N HIS A 207 6.03 3.19 7.20
CA HIS A 207 6.58 2.17 8.09
C HIS A 207 8.11 2.12 7.97
N CYS A 208 8.83 2.25 9.09
CA CYS A 208 10.27 1.98 9.14
C CYS A 208 10.65 1.27 10.45
N GLY A 209 10.84 -0.04 10.40
CA GLY A 209 11.34 -0.82 11.53
C GLY A 209 12.85 -0.98 11.47
N PHE A 210 13.49 -1.26 12.60
CA PHE A 210 14.88 -1.67 12.67
C PHE A 210 15.12 -2.64 13.82
N SER A 211 16.21 -3.39 13.75
CA SER A 211 16.66 -4.25 14.86
C SER A 211 18.19 -4.24 14.91
N VAL A 212 18.73 -4.14 16.13
CA VAL A 212 20.17 -3.99 16.39
C VAL A 212 20.64 -5.10 17.31
N ALA A 213 21.85 -5.62 17.05
CA ALA A 213 22.50 -6.58 17.94
C ALA A 213 22.79 -5.97 19.33
N PRO A 214 22.80 -6.79 20.39
CA PRO A 214 23.12 -6.33 21.74
C PRO A 214 24.44 -5.55 21.83
N GLY A 215 24.41 -4.37 22.45
CA GLY A 215 25.57 -3.48 22.59
C GLY A 215 25.66 -2.35 21.54
N LEU A 216 24.82 -2.37 20.50
CA LEU A 216 24.72 -1.29 19.51
C LEU A 216 23.58 -0.33 19.88
N GLY A 217 23.93 0.86 20.38
CA GLY A 217 22.96 1.91 20.66
C GLY A 217 22.57 2.68 19.39
N ILE A 218 21.27 3.01 19.25
CA ILE A 218 20.80 3.98 18.25
C ILE A 218 21.28 5.39 18.62
N THR A 219 21.76 6.16 17.64
CA THR A 219 22.29 7.52 17.80
C THR A 219 21.38 8.57 17.15
N SER A 220 20.82 8.28 15.96
CA SER A 220 19.84 9.14 15.30
C SER A 220 18.89 8.39 14.35
N VAL A 221 17.72 8.99 14.13
CA VAL A 221 16.81 8.70 13.01
C VAL A 221 16.67 9.96 12.16
N GLU A 222 16.92 9.86 10.87
CA GLU A 222 16.69 10.93 9.90
C GLU A 222 15.63 10.49 8.89
N TRP A 223 14.58 11.29 8.72
CA TRP A 223 13.63 11.16 7.62
C TRP A 223 13.83 12.30 6.63
N ARG A 224 14.06 11.96 5.36
CA ARG A 224 14.32 12.91 4.28
C ARG A 224 13.37 12.67 3.12
N LEU A 225 12.82 13.73 2.52
CA LEU A 225 12.03 13.66 1.29
C LEU A 225 12.91 14.05 0.11
N GLN A 226 12.98 13.18 -0.89
CA GLN A 226 13.66 13.41 -2.17
C GLN A 226 12.61 13.40 -3.30
N HIS A 227 12.42 14.53 -3.98
CA HIS A 227 11.46 14.66 -5.08
C HIS A 227 12.00 15.60 -6.17
N LYS A 228 11.96 15.16 -7.44
CA LYS A 228 12.36 15.95 -8.64
C LYS A 228 13.72 16.64 -8.48
N GLY A 229 14.69 15.95 -7.87
CA GLY A 229 16.06 16.43 -7.63
C GLY A 229 16.25 17.30 -6.37
N SER A 230 15.18 17.71 -5.69
CA SER A 230 15.25 18.42 -4.41
C SER A 230 15.18 17.46 -3.23
N GLY A 231 16.04 17.68 -2.23
CA GLY A 231 16.11 16.87 -1.00
C GLY A 231 15.90 17.74 0.24
N GLN A 232 14.97 17.36 1.11
CA GLN A 232 14.60 18.13 2.31
C GLN A 232 14.55 17.22 3.55
N LEU A 233 15.00 17.73 4.70
CA LEU A 233 14.79 17.05 5.98
C LEU A 233 13.33 17.20 6.40
N VAL A 234 12.70 16.10 6.81
CA VAL A 234 11.29 16.03 7.22
C VAL A 234 11.18 15.90 8.74
N TYR A 235 11.97 14.99 9.32
CA TYR A 235 12.05 14.74 10.76
C TYR A 235 13.48 14.32 11.13
N LEU A 236 13.94 14.74 12.29
CA LEU A 236 15.20 14.30 12.90
C LEU A 236 14.93 13.89 14.35
N TRP A 237 15.34 12.69 14.73
CA TRP A 237 15.44 12.28 16.12
C TRP A 237 16.91 12.07 16.48
N THR A 238 17.33 12.61 17.61
CA THR A 238 18.58 12.29 18.29
C THR A 238 18.25 11.86 19.71
N THR A 239 19.21 11.28 20.45
CA THR A 239 19.01 10.67 21.78
C THR A 239 18.23 11.56 22.77
N GLY A 240 16.90 11.39 22.81
CA GLY A 240 15.97 12.14 23.66
C GLY A 240 15.38 13.44 23.07
N GLN A 241 15.68 13.83 21.83
CA GLN A 241 15.12 15.03 21.18
C GLN A 241 14.65 14.76 19.75
N GLY A 242 13.34 14.89 19.52
CA GLY A 242 12.72 14.86 18.20
C GLY A 242 12.45 16.28 17.67
N GLN A 243 12.81 16.52 16.41
CA GLN A 243 12.62 17.78 15.70
C GLN A 243 11.90 17.53 14.37
N ALA A 244 10.61 17.89 14.31
CA ALA A 244 9.85 17.94 13.08
C ALA A 244 10.26 19.18 12.25
N ARG A 245 10.59 18.97 10.97
CA ARG A 245 10.83 20.05 10.00
C ARG A 245 9.63 20.27 9.08
N ARG A 246 8.88 19.20 8.78
CA ARG A 246 7.51 19.27 8.25
C ARG A 246 6.55 19.45 9.42
N GLU A 247 5.71 20.48 9.36
CA GLU A 247 4.70 20.73 10.39
C GLU A 247 3.77 19.52 10.56
N GLY A 248 3.50 19.16 11.82
CA GLY A 248 2.66 18.01 12.19
C GLY A 248 3.32 16.64 12.03
N ALA A 249 4.53 16.53 11.48
CA ALA A 249 5.23 15.24 11.36
C ALA A 249 5.62 14.69 12.74
N THR A 250 5.28 13.44 13.05
CA THR A 250 5.54 12.81 14.35
C THR A 250 6.10 11.39 14.22
N LEU A 251 6.84 10.98 15.26
CA LEU A 251 7.44 9.66 15.44
C LEU A 251 7.30 9.34 16.94
N GLU A 252 6.87 8.12 17.28
CA GLU A 252 6.56 7.73 18.67
C GLU A 252 7.81 7.25 19.42
N PRO A 253 8.35 8.01 20.41
CA PRO A 253 9.65 7.69 21.02
C PRO A 253 9.66 6.36 21.78
N GLN A 254 8.52 5.95 22.34
CA GLN A 254 8.38 4.71 23.10
C GLN A 254 8.49 3.49 22.18
N GLN A 255 7.84 3.52 21.01
CA GLN A 255 7.91 2.44 20.02
C GLN A 255 9.30 2.37 19.38
N LEU A 256 9.93 3.52 19.12
CA LEU A 256 11.31 3.60 18.64
C LEU A 256 12.32 2.89 19.56
N LEU A 257 12.21 3.13 20.88
CA LEU A 257 13.18 2.61 21.85
C LEU A 257 12.87 1.18 22.31
N MET A 258 11.60 0.77 22.35
CA MET A 258 11.19 -0.55 22.88
C MET A 258 10.96 -1.60 21.80
N ALA A 259 10.46 -1.20 20.63
CA ALA A 259 10.08 -2.11 19.53
C ALA A 259 10.96 -1.93 18.28
N GLY A 260 11.84 -0.93 18.24
CA GLY A 260 12.62 -0.60 17.06
C GLY A 260 11.80 0.05 15.94
N ASP A 261 10.71 0.74 16.27
CA ASP A 261 9.81 1.35 15.29
C ASP A 261 10.11 2.84 15.08
N ALA A 262 10.67 3.17 13.93
CA ALA A 262 10.99 4.53 13.47
C ALA A 262 9.96 5.10 12.48
N SER A 263 8.75 4.53 12.42
CA SER A 263 7.69 4.93 11.49
C SER A 263 7.30 6.42 11.62
N LEU A 264 7.11 7.07 10.47
CA LEU A 264 6.79 8.50 10.41
C LEU A 264 5.31 8.71 10.10
N THR A 265 4.62 9.43 10.98
CA THR A 265 3.25 9.90 10.72
C THR A 265 3.27 11.30 10.12
N LEU A 266 2.53 11.50 9.02
CA LEU A 266 2.38 12.78 8.32
C LEU A 266 0.89 13.14 8.19
N PRO A 267 0.39 14.15 8.91
CA PRO A 267 -0.99 14.60 8.79
C PRO A 267 -1.19 15.57 7.62
N SER A 268 -2.40 15.58 7.07
CA SER A 268 -2.86 16.53 6.06
C SER A 268 -1.92 16.63 4.86
N LEU A 269 -1.80 15.53 4.10
CA LEU A 269 -0.93 15.41 2.93
C LEU A 269 -1.21 16.49 1.89
N THR A 270 -0.14 17.05 1.33
CA THR A 270 -0.17 18.00 0.21
C THR A 270 0.63 17.46 -0.97
N LEU A 271 0.46 18.04 -2.17
CA LEU A 271 1.27 17.68 -3.34
C LEU A 271 2.78 18.02 -3.19
N LYS A 272 3.18 18.73 -2.12
CA LYS A 272 4.60 18.94 -1.78
C LYS A 272 5.19 17.78 -0.99
N ASP A 273 4.35 16.93 -0.41
CA ASP A 273 4.73 15.73 0.35
C ASP A 273 4.85 14.49 -0.55
N GLU A 274 4.47 14.58 -1.84
CA GLU A 274 4.73 13.53 -2.82
C GLU A 274 6.24 13.34 -3.04
N GLY A 275 6.71 12.08 -3.11
CA GLY A 275 8.09 11.75 -3.48
C GLY A 275 8.66 10.50 -2.80
N ALA A 276 9.98 10.35 -2.86
CA ALA A 276 10.70 9.25 -2.20
C ALA A 276 11.16 9.70 -0.81
N TYR A 277 10.57 9.11 0.22
CA TYR A 277 11.02 9.26 1.60
C TYR A 277 12.15 8.28 1.88
N VAL A 278 13.21 8.76 2.51
CA VAL A 278 14.34 7.97 2.98
C VAL A 278 14.28 7.98 4.51
N CYS A 279 13.93 6.83 5.09
CA CYS A 279 14.17 6.54 6.50
C CYS A 279 15.62 6.14 6.66
N GLN A 280 16.34 6.70 7.62
CA GLN A 280 17.75 6.40 7.81
C GLN A 280 18.07 6.31 9.30
N ILE A 281 18.52 5.12 9.70
CA ILE A 281 18.81 4.76 11.09
C ILE A 281 20.32 4.74 11.27
N THR A 282 20.82 5.50 12.24
CA THR A 282 22.24 5.55 12.60
C THR A 282 22.43 4.96 14.00
N THR A 283 23.38 4.06 14.15
CA THR A 283 23.78 3.43 15.42
C THR A 283 25.16 3.94 15.85
N SER A 284 25.82 3.28 16.80
CA SER A 284 27.19 3.57 17.20
C SER A 284 28.25 3.18 16.14
N LEU A 285 27.95 2.23 15.26
CA LEU A 285 28.88 1.71 14.23
C LEU A 285 28.32 1.78 12.81
N TYR A 286 27.00 1.65 12.67
CA TYR A 286 26.33 1.43 11.39
C TYR A 286 25.34 2.55 11.04
N ARG A 287 25.11 2.71 9.74
CA ARG A 287 24.09 3.57 9.15
C ARG A 287 23.51 2.82 7.97
N ALA A 288 22.21 2.57 8.01
CA ALA A 288 21.44 1.95 6.93
C ALA A 288 20.21 2.81 6.65
N GLN A 289 19.65 2.67 5.45
CA GLN A 289 18.54 3.47 4.99
C GLN A 289 17.55 2.62 4.21
N GLN A 290 16.28 2.98 4.30
CA GLN A 290 15.20 2.37 3.54
C GLN A 290 14.39 3.44 2.82
N ILE A 291 14.00 3.15 1.57
CA ILE A 291 13.27 4.09 0.72
C ILE A 291 11.80 3.65 0.64
N ILE A 292 10.91 4.63 0.79
CA ILE A 292 9.45 4.48 0.70
C ILE A 292 8.93 5.54 -0.27
N ARG A 293 8.22 5.12 -1.31
CA ARG A 293 7.61 6.03 -2.28
C ARG A 293 6.20 6.40 -1.84
N LEU A 294 5.94 7.69 -1.65
CA LEU A 294 4.61 8.24 -1.37
C LEU A 294 4.08 8.97 -2.61
N ASP A 295 3.07 8.37 -3.23
CA ASP A 295 2.31 8.95 -4.34
C ASP A 295 1.00 9.55 -3.78
N VAL A 296 0.79 10.84 -4.03
CA VAL A 296 -0.41 11.57 -3.56
C VAL A 296 -1.39 11.69 -4.71
N GLN A 297 -2.67 11.42 -4.44
CA GLN A 297 -3.73 11.41 -5.44
C GLN A 297 -4.91 12.31 -5.06
N ALA A 298 -5.62 12.87 -6.03
CA ALA A 298 -6.85 13.63 -5.82
C ALA A 298 -7.94 13.19 -6.78
N ALA A 299 -9.14 12.88 -6.27
CA ALA A 299 -10.27 12.42 -7.07
C ALA A 299 -10.91 13.57 -7.88
N PRO A 300 -11.19 13.36 -9.19
CA PRO A 300 -11.86 14.37 -10.02
C PRO A 300 -13.29 14.64 -9.54
N LYS A 301 -13.69 15.91 -9.59
CA LYS A 301 -15.10 16.33 -9.52
C LYS A 301 -15.59 16.64 -10.91
N VAL A 302 -16.55 15.85 -11.38
CA VAL A 302 -17.14 15.94 -12.73
C VAL A 302 -18.44 16.73 -12.68
N ARG A 303 -18.63 17.66 -13.61
CA ARG A 303 -19.88 18.40 -13.82
C ARG A 303 -20.16 18.55 -15.30
N LEU A 304 -21.38 18.20 -15.72
CA LEU A 304 -21.82 18.37 -17.11
C LEU A 304 -22.75 19.59 -17.20
N SER A 305 -22.54 20.43 -18.21
CA SER A 305 -23.27 21.68 -18.42
C SER A 305 -23.46 21.96 -19.91
N LEU A 306 -24.57 22.61 -20.26
CA LEU A 306 -24.80 23.15 -21.59
C LEU A 306 -24.15 24.54 -21.69
N ALA A 307 -23.19 24.73 -22.58
CA ALA A 307 -22.44 25.98 -22.72
C ALA A 307 -23.01 26.92 -23.79
N SER A 308 -23.77 26.37 -24.75
CA SER A 308 -24.49 27.15 -25.76
C SER A 308 -25.74 26.40 -26.21
N GLU A 309 -26.88 27.10 -26.22
CA GLU A 309 -28.12 26.66 -26.86
C GLU A 309 -28.17 26.98 -28.36
N ALA A 310 -27.15 27.66 -28.91
CA ALA A 310 -27.03 27.84 -30.35
C ALA A 310 -26.96 26.48 -31.04
N LEU A 311 -27.67 26.30 -32.15
CA LEU A 311 -27.74 25.03 -32.86
C LEU A 311 -26.51 24.84 -33.77
N PRO A 312 -25.79 23.71 -33.70
CA PRO A 312 -25.96 22.57 -32.77
C PRO A 312 -25.43 22.86 -31.34
N PRO A 313 -26.15 22.41 -30.29
CA PRO A 313 -25.83 22.75 -28.90
C PRO A 313 -24.46 22.20 -28.45
N THR A 314 -23.74 22.96 -27.63
CA THR A 314 -22.42 22.54 -27.11
C THR A 314 -22.49 22.12 -25.65
N LEU A 315 -22.22 20.86 -25.36
CA LEU A 315 -22.03 20.33 -24.02
C LEU A 315 -20.59 20.52 -23.56
N VAL A 316 -20.41 20.82 -22.28
CA VAL A 316 -19.11 20.95 -21.62
C VAL A 316 -19.09 20.12 -20.33
N CYS A 317 -18.21 19.13 -20.31
CA CYS A 317 -17.90 18.33 -19.14
C CYS A 317 -16.66 18.91 -18.44
N SER A 318 -16.87 19.53 -17.29
CA SER A 318 -15.82 20.09 -16.44
C SER A 318 -15.30 19.03 -15.48
N VAL A 319 -14.00 18.72 -15.56
CA VAL A 319 -13.29 17.76 -14.70
C VAL A 319 -12.30 18.53 -13.84
N THR A 320 -12.55 18.59 -12.53
CA THR A 320 -11.90 19.58 -11.65
C THR A 320 -11.26 18.94 -10.41
N GLY A 321 -10.12 19.48 -10.00
CA GLY A 321 -9.45 19.17 -8.73
C GLY A 321 -8.73 17.82 -8.66
N TYR A 322 -8.35 17.21 -9.78
CA TYR A 322 -7.70 15.89 -9.83
C TYR A 322 -6.17 15.98 -9.85
N TYR A 323 -5.50 14.89 -9.47
CA TYR A 323 -4.05 14.71 -9.54
C TYR A 323 -3.73 13.20 -9.41
N PRO A 324 -2.80 12.61 -10.17
CA PRO A 324 -1.86 13.18 -11.14
C PRO A 324 -2.51 13.69 -12.44
N LEU A 325 -1.70 13.97 -13.47
CA LEU A 325 -2.17 14.59 -14.73
C LEU A 325 -3.02 13.65 -15.60
N ASP A 326 -2.81 12.34 -15.50
CA ASP A 326 -3.36 11.34 -16.40
C ASP A 326 -4.85 11.09 -16.13
N VAL A 327 -5.69 11.67 -16.98
CA VAL A 327 -7.15 11.54 -16.94
C VAL A 327 -7.68 11.27 -18.34
N THR A 328 -8.66 10.37 -18.46
CA THR A 328 -9.36 10.09 -19.73
C THR A 328 -10.83 10.48 -19.60
N VAL A 329 -11.36 11.14 -20.62
CA VAL A 329 -12.78 11.50 -20.72
C VAL A 329 -13.39 10.85 -21.95
N THR A 330 -14.35 9.96 -21.72
CA THR A 330 -15.12 9.25 -22.74
C THR A 330 -16.52 9.83 -22.80
N TRP A 331 -16.99 10.14 -24.00
CA TRP A 331 -18.38 10.56 -24.22
C TRP A 331 -19.20 9.38 -24.73
N ILE A 332 -20.39 9.20 -24.15
CA ILE A 332 -21.35 8.16 -24.51
C ILE A 332 -22.68 8.85 -24.82
N ARG A 333 -23.35 8.42 -25.89
CA ARG A 333 -24.67 8.90 -26.33
C ARG A 333 -25.64 7.73 -26.33
N GLU A 334 -26.84 7.98 -25.83
CA GLU A 334 -27.93 7.02 -25.72
C GLU A 334 -29.22 7.68 -26.21
N GLU A 335 -29.84 7.12 -27.23
CA GLU A 335 -31.17 7.54 -27.69
C GLU A 335 -32.26 6.81 -26.89
N LEU A 336 -33.47 7.37 -26.84
CA LEU A 336 -34.62 6.71 -26.20
C LEU A 336 -34.90 5.34 -26.84
N GLY A 337 -34.56 4.26 -26.13
CA GLY A 337 -34.69 2.89 -26.60
C GLY A 337 -33.53 2.38 -27.47
N GLY A 338 -32.45 3.15 -27.61
CA GLY A 338 -31.20 2.74 -28.26
C GLY A 338 -30.20 2.13 -27.27
N ALA A 339 -29.11 1.58 -27.78
CA ALA A 339 -27.97 1.14 -26.97
C ALA A 339 -26.98 2.31 -26.75
N PRO A 340 -26.30 2.40 -25.58
CA PRO A 340 -25.24 3.37 -25.37
C PRO A 340 -24.08 3.20 -26.37
N ALA A 341 -23.69 4.27 -27.06
CA ALA A 341 -22.62 4.27 -28.04
C ALA A 341 -21.57 5.36 -27.73
N PRO A 342 -20.26 5.08 -27.88
CA PRO A 342 -19.21 6.08 -27.68
C PRO A 342 -19.24 7.14 -28.80
N VAL A 343 -19.01 8.40 -28.45
CA VAL A 343 -19.00 9.54 -29.38
C VAL A 343 -17.60 10.12 -29.52
N SER A 344 -17.20 10.36 -30.77
CA SER A 344 -15.94 11.02 -31.14
C SER A 344 -16.16 12.49 -31.50
N GLY A 345 -15.08 13.27 -31.56
CA GLY A 345 -15.14 14.70 -31.93
C GLY A 345 -15.20 15.68 -30.74
N ALA A 346 -15.10 15.18 -29.51
CA ALA A 346 -14.91 16.03 -28.34
C ALA A 346 -13.52 16.67 -28.32
N SER A 347 -13.42 17.90 -27.81
CA SER A 347 -12.18 18.67 -27.70
C SER A 347 -11.85 19.04 -26.25
N TYR A 348 -10.58 18.94 -25.87
CA TYR A 348 -10.13 19.35 -24.54
C TYR A 348 -9.76 20.84 -24.51
N SER A 349 -10.05 21.51 -23.38
CA SER A 349 -9.50 22.82 -23.07
C SER A 349 -7.99 22.75 -22.78
N SER A 350 -7.36 23.92 -22.70
CA SER A 350 -6.08 24.03 -22.01
C SER A 350 -6.17 23.53 -20.57
N LEU A 351 -5.07 22.93 -20.10
CA LEU A 351 -4.89 22.53 -18.71
C LEU A 351 -4.90 23.74 -17.79
N ARG A 352 -5.64 23.66 -16.69
CA ARG A 352 -5.62 24.64 -15.59
C ARG A 352 -5.09 23.97 -14.34
N GLN A 353 -4.38 24.71 -13.50
CA GLN A 353 -3.86 24.23 -12.23
C GLN A 353 -4.34 25.14 -11.09
N SER A 354 -4.71 24.54 -9.96
CA SER A 354 -5.13 25.27 -8.75
C SER A 354 -3.92 25.71 -7.92
N MET A 355 -4.14 26.61 -6.95
CA MET A 355 -3.11 27.00 -5.98
C MET A 355 -2.62 25.82 -5.10
N ALA A 356 -3.44 24.76 -4.97
CA ALA A 356 -3.06 23.51 -4.30
C ALA A 356 -2.26 22.56 -5.21
N GLY A 357 -2.08 22.90 -6.49
CA GLY A 357 -1.36 22.13 -7.49
C GLY A 357 -2.20 21.08 -8.25
N THR A 358 -3.47 20.89 -7.88
CA THR A 358 -4.38 19.98 -8.59
C THR A 358 -4.78 20.52 -9.96
N TYR A 359 -5.02 19.62 -10.91
CA TYR A 359 -5.37 19.91 -12.28
C TYR A 359 -6.87 20.07 -12.50
N SER A 360 -7.23 20.74 -13.59
CA SER A 360 -8.61 20.90 -14.07
C SER A 360 -8.61 21.10 -15.59
N ILE A 361 -9.53 20.40 -16.26
CA ILE A 361 -9.78 20.50 -17.70
C ILE A 361 -11.28 20.51 -17.96
N SER A 362 -11.68 20.93 -19.16
CA SER A 362 -13.04 20.70 -19.65
C SER A 362 -12.99 20.04 -21.02
N SER A 363 -13.76 18.98 -21.20
CA SER A 363 -14.03 18.38 -22.51
C SER A 363 -15.30 19.01 -23.08
N SER A 364 -15.29 19.44 -24.34
CA SER A 364 -16.42 20.05 -25.03
C SER A 364 -16.85 19.19 -26.20
N LEU A 365 -18.14 18.89 -26.28
CA LEU A 365 -18.77 18.07 -27.33
C LEU A 365 -19.93 18.84 -27.96
N THR A 366 -19.92 18.97 -29.28
CA THR A 366 -21.10 19.39 -30.04
C THR A 366 -22.12 18.25 -30.05
N ALA A 367 -23.31 18.49 -29.51
CA ALA A 367 -24.33 17.46 -29.35
C ALA A 367 -25.28 17.41 -30.56
N GLU A 368 -25.51 16.18 -31.04
CA GLU A 368 -26.43 15.86 -32.14
C GLU A 368 -27.63 15.05 -31.59
N PRO A 369 -28.64 15.73 -31.02
CA PRO A 369 -29.77 15.08 -30.33
C PRO A 369 -30.70 14.27 -31.24
N GLY A 370 -30.49 14.28 -32.57
CA GLY A 370 -31.36 13.58 -33.51
C GLY A 370 -32.79 14.13 -33.53
N SER A 371 -33.76 13.30 -33.89
CA SER A 371 -35.18 13.66 -33.99
C SER A 371 -35.95 13.50 -32.68
N VAL A 372 -35.50 12.62 -31.78
CA VAL A 372 -36.18 12.29 -30.50
C VAL A 372 -35.50 12.85 -29.26
N GLY A 373 -34.29 13.40 -29.39
CA GLY A 373 -33.42 13.75 -28.27
C GLY A 373 -32.50 12.59 -27.87
N ALA A 374 -31.43 12.90 -27.14
CA ALA A 374 -30.49 11.89 -26.64
C ALA A 374 -29.90 12.27 -25.27
N THR A 375 -29.62 11.26 -24.46
CA THR A 375 -28.81 11.37 -23.24
C THR A 375 -27.34 11.37 -23.64
N TYR A 376 -26.59 12.33 -23.10
CA TYR A 376 -25.13 12.40 -23.21
C TYR A 376 -24.52 12.18 -21.84
N THR A 377 -23.63 11.19 -21.74
CA THR A 377 -22.88 10.85 -20.54
C THR A 377 -21.40 11.17 -20.78
N CYS A 378 -20.83 12.00 -19.93
CA CYS A 378 -19.39 12.17 -19.79
C CYS A 378 -18.89 11.21 -18.71
N GLN A 379 -18.06 10.25 -19.09
CA GLN A 379 -17.45 9.26 -18.20
C GLN A 379 -15.96 9.54 -18.05
N VAL A 380 -15.46 9.58 -16.82
CA VAL A 380 -14.08 9.97 -16.51
C VAL A 380 -13.35 8.84 -15.78
N THR A 381 -12.19 8.44 -16.31
CA THR A 381 -11.28 7.50 -15.63
C THR A 381 -10.00 8.21 -15.19
N HIS A 382 -9.49 7.82 -14.03
CA HIS A 382 -8.35 8.43 -13.36
C HIS A 382 -7.83 7.44 -12.29
N VAL A 383 -6.53 7.43 -12.00
CA VAL A 383 -5.89 6.43 -11.11
C VAL A 383 -6.46 6.37 -9.68
N SER A 384 -7.07 7.47 -9.20
CA SER A 384 -7.70 7.54 -7.87
C SER A 384 -9.16 7.11 -7.82
N LEU A 385 -9.67 6.50 -8.90
CA LEU A 385 -11.01 5.97 -8.99
C LEU A 385 -10.95 4.47 -9.27
N GLU A 386 -11.59 3.66 -8.43
CA GLU A 386 -11.82 2.24 -8.68
C GLU A 386 -12.81 2.03 -9.84
N GLU A 387 -13.85 2.88 -9.92
CA GLU A 387 -14.85 2.87 -10.99
C GLU A 387 -14.92 4.22 -11.73
N PRO A 388 -15.21 4.24 -13.05
CA PRO A 388 -15.30 5.47 -13.83
C PRO A 388 -16.42 6.41 -13.35
N LEU A 389 -16.09 7.69 -13.09
CA LEU A 389 -17.06 8.68 -12.62
C LEU A 389 -17.86 9.28 -13.78
N GLY A 390 -19.18 9.06 -13.79
CA GLY A 390 -20.10 9.55 -14.83
C GLY A 390 -20.91 10.78 -14.43
N ALA A 391 -21.18 11.66 -15.38
CA ALA A 391 -22.22 12.70 -15.31
C ALA A 391 -23.01 12.72 -16.62
N ASN A 392 -24.35 12.79 -16.55
CA ASN A 392 -25.21 12.73 -17.72
C ASN A 392 -26.19 13.93 -17.83
N THR A 393 -26.71 14.15 -19.03
CA THR A 393 -27.73 15.18 -19.31
C THR A 393 -28.54 14.81 -20.55
N TRP A 394 -29.79 15.27 -20.62
CA TRP A 394 -30.67 15.09 -21.76
C TRP A 394 -30.62 16.32 -22.68
N VAL A 395 -30.47 16.10 -23.99
CA VAL A 395 -30.51 17.17 -24.99
C VAL A 395 -31.74 16.96 -25.90
N ALA A 396 -32.63 17.96 -25.92
CA ALA A 396 -33.83 17.97 -26.74
C ALA A 396 -33.51 18.20 -28.24
N PRO A 397 -34.36 17.71 -29.16
CA PRO A 397 -34.16 17.88 -30.60
C PRO A 397 -34.31 19.36 -31.05
N PRO A 398 -33.62 19.78 -32.12
CA PRO A 398 -33.70 21.14 -32.64
C PRO A 398 -35.13 21.49 -33.08
N GLY A 399 -35.61 22.67 -32.69
CA GLY A 399 -36.95 23.17 -33.03
C GLY A 399 -37.97 23.06 -31.90
N MET A 400 -37.69 22.30 -30.82
CA MET A 400 -38.52 22.28 -29.61
C MET A 400 -38.17 23.44 -28.66
N GLY A 401 -38.16 24.67 -29.20
CA GLY A 401 -38.05 25.88 -28.40
C GLY A 401 -39.28 26.08 -27.52
N VAL A 402 -39.08 26.66 -26.34
CA VAL A 402 -40.12 26.96 -25.34
C VAL A 402 -41.39 27.52 -26.02
N PRO A 403 -42.60 27.02 -25.71
CA PRO A 403 -43.82 27.61 -26.25
C PRO A 403 -43.93 29.06 -25.78
N SER A 404 -43.69 29.99 -26.69
CA SER A 404 -44.00 31.40 -26.49
C SER A 404 -45.50 31.51 -26.31
N PHE A 405 -45.94 31.72 -25.07
CA PHE A 405 -47.35 31.99 -24.77
C PHE A 405 -47.80 33.16 -25.64
N PRO A 406 -48.75 32.95 -26.59
CA PRO A 406 -49.33 34.08 -27.31
C PRO A 406 -50.04 34.96 -26.29
N HIS A 407 -49.88 36.29 -26.43
CA HIS A 407 -50.50 37.26 -25.56
C HIS A 407 -51.99 36.94 -25.35
N LEU A 408 -52.38 36.58 -24.11
CA LEU A 408 -53.79 36.52 -23.76
C LEU A 408 -54.33 37.96 -23.82
N HIS A 409 -55.13 38.22 -24.84
CA HIS A 409 -55.98 39.40 -24.88
C HIS A 409 -56.85 39.43 -23.63
N THR A 410 -56.82 40.55 -22.93
CA THR A 410 -57.72 40.85 -21.82
C THR A 410 -59.18 40.76 -22.27
N TRP A 411 -59.90 39.75 -21.77
CA TRP A 411 -61.35 39.80 -21.67
C TRP A 411 -61.73 39.60 -20.21
N ALA A 412 -62.32 40.65 -19.63
CA ALA A 412 -62.86 40.63 -18.29
C ALA A 412 -64.19 39.86 -18.23
N HIS A 413 -64.68 39.65 -17.00
CA HIS A 413 -65.95 39.05 -16.59
C HIS A 413 -66.00 37.52 -16.50
N GLY A 414 -66.34 37.01 -15.31
CA GLY A 414 -66.82 35.62 -15.13
C GLY A 414 -66.25 34.86 -13.93
N SER A 415 -66.60 35.28 -12.72
CA SER A 415 -66.75 34.47 -11.49
C SER A 415 -65.93 33.16 -11.32
N CYS A 416 -64.95 33.20 -10.42
CA CYS A 416 -64.22 32.02 -9.93
C CYS A 416 -64.89 31.42 -8.68
N PRO A 417 -65.25 30.12 -8.66
CA PRO A 417 -65.52 29.37 -7.45
C PRO A 417 -64.26 28.63 -6.95
N LEU A 418 -64.13 28.52 -5.63
CA LEU A 418 -62.96 27.97 -4.94
C LEU A 418 -62.68 26.49 -5.25
N ALA A 419 -61.39 26.16 -5.41
CA ALA A 419 -60.86 24.82 -5.16
C ALA A 419 -59.59 24.93 -4.29
N LEU A 420 -59.67 24.43 -3.06
CA LEU A 420 -58.55 24.39 -2.12
C LEU A 420 -57.61 23.23 -2.47
N PHE A 421 -56.33 23.52 -2.68
CA PHE A 421 -55.26 22.53 -2.60
C PHE A 421 -54.24 22.98 -1.55
N CYS A 422 -54.07 22.17 -0.51
CA CYS A 422 -53.04 22.35 0.50
C CYS A 422 -51.69 21.85 -0.02
N PHE A 423 -50.64 22.66 0.16
CA PHE A 423 -49.25 22.20 0.16
C PHE A 423 -48.63 22.47 1.53
N PRO A 424 -47.83 21.54 2.10
CA PRO A 424 -47.15 21.75 3.37
C PRO A 424 -45.89 22.61 3.18
N GLN A 425 -45.68 23.61 4.04
CA GLN A 425 -44.41 24.32 4.18
C GLN A 425 -43.55 23.69 5.29
N PRO A 426 -42.22 23.55 5.09
CA PRO A 426 -41.29 23.35 6.19
C PRO A 426 -41.03 24.70 6.92
N ARG A 427 -41.15 24.72 8.25
CA ARG A 427 -40.74 25.87 9.07
C ARG A 427 -39.29 25.72 9.52
N LEU A 428 -38.44 26.67 9.13
CA LEU A 428 -37.21 27.00 9.86
C LEU A 428 -37.58 27.92 11.03
N LEU A 429 -36.99 27.68 12.20
CA LEU A 429 -37.05 28.58 13.35
C LEU A 429 -35.63 28.88 13.83
N LEU A 430 -35.21 30.13 13.63
CA LEU A 430 -34.11 30.75 14.37
C LEU A 430 -34.67 31.29 15.69
N SER A 431 -33.95 31.14 16.80
CA SER A 431 -34.13 32.00 17.97
C SER A 431 -32.78 32.58 18.40
N GLN A 432 -32.77 33.89 18.62
CA GLN A 432 -31.66 34.59 19.27
C GLN A 432 -31.59 34.21 20.76
N GLY A 433 -30.43 34.43 21.39
CA GLY A 433 -30.22 34.16 22.81
C GLY A 433 -29.88 35.43 23.60
N ASP A 434 -30.13 35.36 24.90
CA ASP A 434 -29.65 36.23 25.98
C ASP A 434 -30.18 35.62 27.31
N SER A 435 -29.57 35.76 28.49
CA SER A 435 -28.16 35.71 28.88
C SER A 435 -28.05 35.44 30.40
N LEU A 436 -26.83 35.13 30.89
CA LEU A 436 -26.36 35.20 32.29
C LEU A 436 -26.78 34.15 33.36
N GLN A 437 -25.74 33.39 33.77
CA GLN A 437 -25.28 33.15 35.17
C GLN A 437 -25.85 32.02 36.08
N ARG A 438 -24.93 31.06 36.33
CA ARG A 438 -24.38 30.65 37.65
C ARG A 438 -25.19 29.66 38.52
N SER A 439 -24.74 28.41 38.56
CA SER A 439 -24.33 27.62 39.76
C SER A 439 -24.47 26.08 39.57
N HIS A 440 -23.51 25.32 40.10
CA HIS A 440 -23.64 23.88 40.48
C HIS A 440 -24.43 23.79 41.83
N PRO A 441 -24.94 22.63 42.33
CA PRO A 441 -24.39 21.26 42.15
C PRO A 441 -25.36 20.02 42.20
N THR A 442 -24.76 18.82 42.04
CA THR A 442 -25.09 17.49 42.68
C THR A 442 -26.38 16.67 42.44
N SER A 443 -26.20 15.35 42.65
CA SER A 443 -27.18 14.26 42.98
C SER A 443 -28.15 13.82 41.87
N SER A 444 -28.01 12.59 41.33
CA SER A 444 -28.82 11.36 41.61
C SER A 444 -30.25 11.41 41.03
N GLU A 445 -30.84 10.38 40.43
CA GLU A 445 -30.83 8.94 40.78
C GLU A 445 -30.96 7.98 39.57
N THR A 446 -30.71 6.71 39.85
CA THR A 446 -30.97 5.49 39.06
C THR A 446 -32.48 5.26 38.79
N LEU A 447 -32.85 4.57 37.69
CA LEU A 447 -33.70 3.34 37.66
C LEU A 447 -34.34 3.03 36.28
N LEU A 448 -33.77 2.02 35.61
CA LEU A 448 -34.42 0.82 35.00
C LEU A 448 -35.53 0.95 33.90
N PRO A 449 -35.78 -0.15 33.12
CA PRO A 449 -36.31 -0.07 31.75
C PRO A 449 -37.74 -0.64 31.59
N PRO A 450 -38.26 -0.73 30.35
CA PRO A 450 -39.35 -1.63 30.02
C PRO A 450 -38.96 -2.81 29.12
N GLU A 451 -39.22 -4.00 29.66
CA GLU A 451 -39.66 -5.21 28.95
C GLU A 451 -41.13 -5.05 28.45
N PHE A 452 -41.71 -5.83 27.53
CA PHE A 452 -41.29 -6.80 26.49
C PHE A 452 -42.61 -7.10 25.69
N TRP A 453 -42.64 -8.10 24.79
CA TRP A 453 -43.85 -8.64 24.10
C TRP A 453 -44.46 -7.75 22.98
N GLY A 454 -44.94 -8.28 21.83
CA GLY A 454 -44.85 -9.67 21.37
C GLY A 454 -45.56 -9.96 20.02
N THR A 455 -44.82 -10.61 19.12
CA THR A 455 -45.16 -11.86 18.38
C THR A 455 -46.29 -12.01 17.34
N ARG A 456 -45.90 -12.73 16.25
CA ARG A 456 -46.66 -13.63 15.33
C ARG A 456 -47.55 -13.03 14.22
N HIS A 457 -47.80 -13.70 13.07
CA HIS A 457 -47.02 -14.64 12.20
C HIS A 457 -47.84 -14.98 10.91
N CYS A 458 -47.26 -15.72 9.95
CA CYS A 458 -47.87 -16.36 8.75
C CYS A 458 -48.20 -15.42 7.56
N ARG A 459 -47.56 -15.57 6.37
CA ARG A 459 -47.77 -16.55 5.25
C ARG A 459 -48.96 -16.16 4.33
N GLU A 460 -48.95 -16.33 3.01
CA GLU A 460 -48.33 -17.37 2.15
C GLU A 460 -48.26 -16.95 0.64
N LEU A 461 -47.32 -17.53 -0.14
CA LEU A 461 -47.28 -17.83 -1.61
C LEU A 461 -47.49 -16.68 -2.66
N GLU A 462 -46.70 -16.45 -3.72
CA GLU A 462 -45.83 -17.24 -4.65
C GLU A 462 -46.51 -17.73 -5.96
N THR A 463 -45.71 -18.01 -7.01
CA THR A 463 -46.01 -18.34 -8.45
C THR A 463 -46.12 -17.12 -9.39
N LYS A 464 -45.60 -17.08 -10.63
CA LYS A 464 -44.91 -18.00 -11.61
C LYS A 464 -44.23 -17.07 -12.67
N ALA A 465 -43.27 -17.42 -13.54
CA ALA A 465 -42.41 -18.59 -13.74
C ALA A 465 -41.23 -18.20 -14.67
N GLU A 466 -40.04 -18.78 -14.49
CA GLU A 466 -39.10 -19.04 -15.59
C GLU A 466 -39.46 -20.37 -16.30
N GLN A 467 -38.99 -20.53 -17.54
CA GLN A 467 -38.71 -21.77 -18.33
C GLN A 467 -39.05 -21.52 -19.82
N PHE A 468 -38.39 -22.10 -20.82
CA PHE A 468 -37.30 -23.10 -20.89
C PHE A 468 -36.63 -22.96 -22.27
N LEU A 469 -35.36 -23.36 -22.42
CA LEU A 469 -34.92 -24.26 -23.51
C LEU A 469 -33.48 -24.76 -23.28
N VAL A 470 -33.29 -26.08 -23.40
CA VAL A 470 -32.03 -26.81 -23.19
C VAL A 470 -31.94 -27.92 -24.26
N LEU A 471 -30.73 -28.47 -24.48
CA LEU A 471 -30.37 -29.72 -25.20
C LEU A 471 -30.02 -29.58 -26.71
N PRO A 472 -29.21 -30.51 -27.28
CA PRO A 472 -28.11 -31.30 -26.70
C PRO A 472 -26.83 -31.35 -27.61
N SER A 473 -25.91 -32.28 -27.30
CA SER A 473 -24.53 -32.37 -27.80
C SER A 473 -24.26 -33.43 -28.90
N ARG A 474 -23.19 -33.25 -29.73
CA ARG A 474 -22.17 -34.29 -30.10
C ARG A 474 -21.06 -33.89 -31.11
N SER A 475 -19.81 -34.10 -30.67
CA SER A 475 -18.59 -34.65 -31.35
C SER A 475 -18.28 -34.54 -32.86
N LEU A 476 -17.04 -34.09 -33.19
CA LEU A 476 -16.00 -34.70 -34.08
C LEU A 476 -14.82 -33.70 -34.18
N ALA A 477 -13.66 -33.89 -33.54
CA ALA A 477 -12.48 -34.70 -33.93
C ALA A 477 -11.75 -34.25 -35.22
N GLN A 478 -10.47 -33.81 -35.12
CA GLN A 478 -9.26 -34.57 -35.55
C GLN A 478 -8.05 -33.74 -36.07
N ARG A 479 -6.88 -33.83 -35.40
CA ARG A 479 -5.44 -33.72 -35.86
C ARG A 479 -5.00 -32.47 -36.66
N GLU A 480 -3.73 -32.04 -36.76
CA GLU A 480 -2.38 -32.46 -36.32
C GLU A 480 -1.50 -31.15 -36.26
N GLY A 481 -0.36 -31.01 -35.58
CA GLY A 481 0.56 -31.98 -35.00
C GLY A 481 1.70 -31.35 -34.17
N GLN A 482 2.70 -32.17 -33.83
CA GLN A 482 3.87 -31.92 -32.95
C GLN A 482 4.88 -30.91 -33.56
N THR A 483 5.94 -30.40 -32.91
CA THR A 483 6.75 -30.79 -31.73
C THR A 483 7.47 -29.51 -31.23
N ARG A 484 7.94 -29.36 -29.98
CA ARG A 484 9.22 -29.94 -29.49
C ARG A 484 9.32 -29.74 -27.96
N GLN A 485 9.56 -30.81 -27.21
CA GLN A 485 9.95 -30.70 -25.80
C GLN A 485 11.44 -30.33 -25.70
N SER A 486 11.79 -29.51 -24.73
CA SER A 486 13.11 -29.51 -24.09
C SER A 486 12.88 -29.76 -22.61
N GLY A 487 13.60 -30.72 -22.01
CA GLY A 487 13.33 -31.15 -20.64
C GLY A 487 13.74 -30.12 -19.61
N LYS A 488 12.84 -29.79 -18.67
CA LYS A 488 13.26 -29.30 -17.36
C LYS A 488 13.77 -30.50 -16.58
N MET A 489 15.06 -30.51 -16.29
CA MET A 489 15.66 -31.46 -15.36
C MET A 489 15.37 -30.96 -13.93
N THR A 490 14.98 -31.87 -13.05
CA THR A 490 14.67 -31.59 -11.65
C THR A 490 15.96 -31.54 -10.84
N GLU A 491 16.27 -30.39 -10.25
CA GLU A 491 17.24 -30.29 -9.15
C GLU A 491 16.51 -29.98 -7.84
N GLY A 492 17.03 -30.58 -6.76
CA GLY A 492 16.30 -30.77 -5.51
C GLY A 492 16.47 -29.64 -4.52
N GLY A 493 15.51 -28.73 -4.49
CA GLY A 493 15.17 -27.92 -3.32
C GLY A 493 13.65 -27.85 -3.22
N LEU A 494 13.02 -28.69 -2.39
CA LEU A 494 11.60 -28.53 -2.09
C LEU A 494 11.44 -27.38 -1.08
N GLN A 495 11.30 -26.16 -1.59
CA GLN A 495 10.53 -25.14 -0.90
C GLN A 495 9.07 -25.57 -0.99
N ALA A 496 8.44 -25.80 0.17
CA ALA A 496 7.08 -26.29 0.22
C ALA A 496 6.10 -25.19 -0.20
N CYS A 497 5.38 -25.45 -1.29
CA CYS A 497 4.05 -24.92 -1.60
C CYS A 497 3.08 -26.11 -1.68
#